data_AF-A0A6A7MDK2-F1
#
_entry.id   AF-A0A6A7MDK2-F1
#
_cell.length_a   1.000
_cell.length_b   1.000
_cell.length_c   1.000
_cell.angle_alpha   90.00
_cell.angle_beta   90.00
_cell.angle_gamma   90.00
#
_symmetry.space_group_name_H-M   'P 1'
#
loop_
_entity.id
_entity.type
_entity.pdbx_description
1 polymer ?
#
loop_
_entity_poly.entity_id
_entity_poly.type
_entity_poly.pdbx_seq_one_letter_code
_entity_poly.pdbx_strand_id
1 'polypeptide(L)'
;MLAENLLPDGRLRFDHLGVLVPDLAHGRQLLSSVLGVSCWTVEFEDPVNDVFVQFGRCPGGMCYETVAPRSALSPVRNALKRRVNIFNHVAYRVASLVGHAACLRAAGFGAIADPVPAVAYDNRPIQFFANADGWLVELIEAPEHRHVYIAELPSAGVFSFGGHDVEQRQRL
;
A
#
# COMPACT_ATOMS: atom_id res chain seq x y z
N MET A 1 10.71 -28.26 20.16
CA MET A 1 10.75 -27.08 21.06
C MET A 1 10.47 -25.86 20.19
N LEU A 2 9.20 -25.63 19.86
CA LEU A 2 8.79 -24.54 18.97
C LEU A 2 8.02 -23.51 19.80
N ALA A 3 8.53 -22.27 19.74
CA ALA A 3 7.80 -21.00 19.83
C ALA A 3 6.64 -20.91 20.84
N GLU A 4 6.98 -20.66 22.10
CA GLU A 4 6.05 -20.08 23.08
C GLU A 4 6.60 -18.72 23.51
N ASN A 5 6.26 -17.66 22.77
CA ASN A 5 6.09 -16.28 23.26
C ASN A 5 5.90 -15.28 22.10
N LEU A 6 4.77 -15.39 21.41
CA LEU A 6 4.17 -14.29 20.65
C LEU A 6 2.80 -14.02 21.29
N LEU A 7 2.39 -12.75 21.44
CA LEU A 7 1.04 -12.37 21.86
C LEU A 7 -0.03 -13.21 21.11
N PRO A 8 -1.20 -13.50 21.72
CA PRO A 8 -1.99 -14.73 21.52
C PRO A 8 -2.50 -15.09 20.12
N ASP A 9 -2.19 -14.35 19.05
CA ASP A 9 -2.40 -14.85 17.68
C ASP A 9 -1.19 -14.82 16.75
N GLY A 10 -0.09 -14.12 17.05
CA GLY A 10 1.17 -14.17 16.28
C GLY A 10 1.03 -13.97 14.76
N ARG A 11 -0.04 -13.29 14.29
CA ARG A 11 -0.41 -13.25 12.88
C ARG A 11 -0.08 -11.90 12.24
N LEU A 12 0.45 -11.98 11.02
CA LEU A 12 0.50 -10.87 10.06
C LEU A 12 -0.93 -10.32 9.86
N ARG A 13 -1.15 -9.03 10.11
CA ARG A 13 -2.43 -8.36 9.82
C ARG A 13 -2.30 -7.55 8.55
N PHE A 14 -3.07 -7.88 7.52
CA PHE A 14 -3.07 -7.10 6.28
C PHE A 14 -3.34 -5.62 6.59
N ASP A 15 -2.55 -4.75 5.97
CA ASP A 15 -2.69 -3.31 6.07
C ASP A 15 -3.21 -2.72 4.77
N HIS A 16 -2.43 -2.84 3.69
CA HIS A 16 -2.76 -2.27 2.39
C HIS A 16 -2.05 -2.97 1.22
N LEU A 17 -2.51 -2.66 0.01
CA LEU A 17 -1.82 -2.95 -1.26
C LEU A 17 -1.21 -1.64 -1.79
N GLY A 18 0.11 -1.59 -1.90
CA GLY A 18 0.83 -0.43 -2.42
C GLY A 18 0.74 -0.31 -3.94
N VAL A 19 0.46 0.89 -4.43
CA VAL A 19 0.32 1.20 -5.86
C VAL A 19 1.18 2.40 -6.20
N LEU A 20 2.17 2.21 -7.09
CA LEU A 20 3.00 3.31 -7.54
C LEU A 20 2.25 4.21 -8.50
N VAL A 21 2.31 5.52 -8.25
CA VAL A 21 1.65 6.55 -9.06
C VAL A 21 2.63 7.70 -9.37
N PRO A 22 2.47 8.42 -10.49
CA PRO A 22 3.33 9.57 -10.78
C PRO A 22 3.16 10.71 -9.76
N ASP A 23 1.94 10.88 -9.26
CA ASP A 23 1.55 11.83 -8.22
C ASP A 23 0.27 11.34 -7.52
N LEU A 24 0.01 11.83 -6.30
CA LEU A 24 -1.12 11.38 -5.48
C LEU A 24 -2.49 11.73 -6.09
N ALA A 25 -2.61 12.87 -6.77
CA ALA A 25 -3.87 13.28 -7.41
C ALA A 25 -4.27 12.33 -8.55
N HIS A 26 -3.30 11.95 -9.39
CA HIS A 26 -3.49 10.92 -10.41
C HIS A 26 -3.88 9.58 -9.80
N GLY A 27 -3.18 9.17 -8.73
CA GLY A 27 -3.48 7.93 -8.01
C GLY A 27 -4.90 7.90 -7.46
N ARG A 28 -5.32 8.98 -6.79
CA ARG A 28 -6.68 9.13 -6.27
C ARG A 28 -7.71 9.04 -7.39
N GLN A 29 -7.55 9.78 -8.48
CA GLN A 29 -8.47 9.74 -9.62
C GLN A 29 -8.59 8.32 -10.21
N LEU A 30 -7.46 7.64 -10.43
CA LEU A 30 -7.43 6.30 -11.01
C LEU A 30 -8.13 5.29 -10.10
N LEU A 31 -7.75 5.21 -8.82
CA LEU A 31 -8.31 4.23 -7.91
C LEU A 31 -9.78 4.51 -7.58
N SER A 32 -10.19 5.78 -7.50
CA SER A 32 -11.60 6.14 -7.34
C SER A 32 -12.44 5.74 -8.55
N SER A 33 -11.99 6.02 -9.77
CA SER A 33 -12.77 5.75 -10.98
C SER A 33 -12.80 4.28 -11.38
N VAL A 34 -11.70 3.54 -11.16
CA VAL A 34 -11.57 2.16 -11.62
C VAL A 34 -11.94 1.14 -10.53
N LEU A 35 -11.55 1.39 -9.28
CA LEU A 35 -11.69 0.44 -8.17
C LEU A 35 -12.71 0.88 -7.11
N GLY A 36 -13.38 2.03 -7.31
CA GLY A 36 -14.41 2.52 -6.38
C GLY A 36 -13.86 2.94 -5.02
N VAL A 37 -12.59 3.35 -4.94
CA VAL A 37 -12.00 3.88 -3.72
C VAL A 37 -12.57 5.27 -3.42
N SER A 38 -13.23 5.44 -2.28
CA SER A 38 -13.94 6.69 -1.95
C SER A 38 -13.49 7.31 -0.63
N CYS A 39 -13.06 6.53 0.37
CA CYS A 39 -12.60 7.11 1.63
C CYS A 39 -11.08 7.29 1.62
N TRP A 40 -10.57 8.50 1.88
CA TRP A 40 -9.14 8.81 1.80
C TRP A 40 -8.62 9.43 3.09
N THR A 41 -7.37 9.11 3.44
CA THR A 41 -6.63 9.80 4.51
C THR A 41 -6.17 11.18 4.04
N VAL A 42 -5.56 11.93 4.97
CA VAL A 42 -4.64 13.01 4.58
C VAL A 42 -3.49 12.46 3.74
N GLU A 43 -2.84 13.34 2.98
CA GLU A 43 -1.58 13.01 2.32
C GLU A 43 -0.43 13.06 3.35
N PHE A 44 0.53 12.15 3.22
CA PHE A 44 1.73 12.11 4.03
C PHE A 44 2.95 12.39 3.15
N GLU A 45 3.74 13.37 3.54
CA GLU A 45 5.09 13.56 3.04
C GLU A 45 6.05 12.76 3.91
N ASP A 46 6.82 11.85 3.30
CA ASP A 46 7.82 11.05 3.99
C ASP A 46 9.22 11.34 3.43
N PRO A 47 9.97 12.27 4.04
CA PRO A 47 11.33 12.60 3.62
C PRO A 47 12.34 11.49 3.88
N VAL A 48 12.08 10.56 4.81
CA VAL A 48 13.00 9.46 5.15
C VAL A 48 12.98 8.41 4.07
N ASN A 49 11.77 8.07 3.58
CA ASN A 49 11.55 7.10 2.52
C ASN A 49 11.55 7.72 1.11
N ASP A 50 11.66 9.06 1.04
CA ASP A 50 11.63 9.88 -0.17
C ASP A 50 10.39 9.63 -1.06
N VAL A 51 9.22 9.62 -0.42
CA VAL A 51 7.91 9.40 -1.07
C VAL A 51 6.83 10.33 -0.52
N PHE A 52 5.79 10.54 -1.31
CA PHE A 52 4.49 10.97 -0.83
C PHE A 52 3.55 9.76 -0.82
N VAL A 53 2.75 9.60 0.23
CA VAL A 53 1.79 8.50 0.33
C VAL A 53 0.39 8.98 0.73
N GLN A 54 -0.63 8.26 0.29
CA GLN A 54 -2.01 8.46 0.73
C GLN A 54 -2.76 7.13 0.71
N PHE A 55 -3.59 6.89 1.72
CA PHE A 55 -4.35 5.65 1.83
C PHE A 55 -5.80 5.87 1.45
N GLY A 56 -6.31 4.97 0.62
CA GLY A 56 -7.68 4.97 0.13
C GLY A 56 -8.35 3.64 0.44
N ARG A 57 -9.63 3.67 0.80
CA ARG A 57 -10.43 2.49 1.10
C ARG A 57 -11.68 2.41 0.21
N CYS A 58 -11.95 1.22 -0.32
CA CYS A 58 -13.21 0.93 -1.00
C CYS A 58 -14.27 0.42 0.00
N PRO A 59 -15.57 0.46 -0.34
CA PRO A 59 -16.65 -0.01 0.53
C PRO A 59 -16.50 -1.47 1.00
N GLY A 60 -15.86 -2.32 0.19
CA GLY A 60 -15.58 -3.72 0.52
C GLY A 60 -14.48 -3.93 1.56
N GLY A 61 -13.83 -2.86 2.01
CA GLY A 61 -12.88 -2.88 3.11
C GLY A 61 -11.41 -2.92 2.71
N MET A 62 -11.09 -3.17 1.43
CA MET A 62 -9.72 -3.17 0.91
C MET A 62 -9.09 -1.78 1.03
N CYS A 63 -7.87 -1.74 1.54
CA CYS A 63 -7.05 -0.53 1.63
C CYS A 63 -5.98 -0.55 0.54
N TYR A 64 -5.86 0.57 -0.16
CA TYR A 64 -4.83 0.83 -1.16
C TYR A 64 -3.98 1.99 -0.68
N GLU A 65 -2.67 1.89 -0.87
CA GLU A 65 -1.75 3.02 -0.69
C GLU A 65 -1.33 3.51 -2.07
N THR A 66 -1.47 4.81 -2.33
CA THR A 66 -0.82 5.46 -3.48
C THR A 66 0.55 5.93 -3.05
N VAL A 67 1.59 5.55 -3.79
CA VAL A 67 2.99 5.92 -3.51
C VAL A 67 3.54 6.72 -4.68
N ALA A 68 3.81 7.99 -4.45
CA ALA A 68 4.41 8.90 -5.43
C ALA A 68 5.86 9.25 -5.06
N PRO A 69 6.74 9.46 -6.03
CA PRO A 69 8.12 9.85 -5.76
C PRO A 69 8.17 11.29 -5.24
N ARG A 70 8.86 11.53 -4.13
CA ARG A 70 9.07 12.88 -3.61
C ARG A 70 10.19 13.62 -4.34
N SER A 71 11.23 12.91 -4.75
CA SER A 71 12.37 13.48 -5.46
C SER A 71 12.82 12.64 -6.65
N ALA A 72 13.82 13.14 -7.39
CA ALA A 72 14.47 12.41 -8.47
C ALA A 72 15.23 11.15 -7.99
N LEU A 73 15.56 11.07 -6.70
CA LEU A 73 16.29 9.97 -6.07
C LEU A 73 15.38 8.92 -5.43
N SER A 74 14.06 9.13 -5.48
CA SER A 74 13.08 8.28 -4.82
C SER A 74 13.20 6.81 -5.28
N PRO A 75 13.10 5.85 -4.34
CA PRO A 75 13.28 4.42 -4.65
C PRO A 75 12.25 3.91 -5.67
N VAL A 76 11.05 4.51 -5.72
CA VAL A 76 9.96 4.07 -6.60
C VAL A 76 10.09 4.60 -8.04
N ARG A 77 11.01 5.55 -8.28
CA ARG A 77 11.06 6.29 -9.55
C ARG A 77 11.43 5.43 -10.75
N ASN A 78 12.36 4.48 -10.58
CA ASN A 78 12.77 3.59 -11.66
C ASN A 78 11.64 2.62 -12.05
N ALA A 79 10.91 2.08 -11.06
CA ALA A 79 9.78 1.20 -11.27
C ALA A 79 8.66 1.93 -12.04
N LEU A 80 8.33 3.16 -11.64
CA LEU A 80 7.39 4.03 -12.35
C LEU A 80 7.80 4.31 -13.80
N LYS A 81 9.06 4.72 -14.03
CA LYS A 81 9.57 5.02 -15.37
C LYS A 81 9.47 3.81 -16.31
N ARG A 82 9.75 2.61 -15.78
CA ARG A 82 9.72 1.36 -16.53
C ARG A 82 8.33 0.72 -16.59
N ARG A 83 7.36 1.24 -15.83
CA ARG A 83 6.02 0.67 -15.64
C ARG A 83 6.04 -0.80 -15.20
N VAL A 84 6.95 -1.12 -14.28
CA VAL A 84 7.06 -2.45 -13.69
C VAL A 84 6.70 -2.37 -12.21
N ASN A 85 6.10 -3.43 -11.67
CA ASN A 85 5.72 -3.52 -10.24
C ASN A 85 4.87 -2.33 -9.78
N ILE A 86 3.88 -1.96 -10.59
CA ILE A 86 2.95 -0.85 -10.29
C ILE A 86 2.05 -1.21 -9.11
N PHE A 87 1.46 -2.40 -9.10
CA PHE A 87 1.05 -3.03 -7.85
C PHE A 87 2.33 -3.51 -7.17
N ASN A 88 2.78 -2.73 -6.19
CA ASN A 88 4.17 -2.75 -5.77
C ASN A 88 4.41 -3.78 -4.68
N HIS A 89 3.64 -3.71 -3.61
CA HIS A 89 3.87 -4.51 -2.42
C HIS A 89 2.57 -4.79 -1.68
N VAL A 90 2.59 -5.83 -0.85
CA VAL A 90 1.55 -6.11 0.14
C VAL A 90 2.11 -5.87 1.53
N ALA A 91 1.39 -5.07 2.32
CA ALA A 91 1.86 -4.63 3.62
C ALA A 91 1.12 -5.33 4.76
N TYR A 92 1.86 -5.67 5.82
CA TYR A 92 1.32 -6.30 7.01
C TYR A 92 1.83 -5.61 8.29
N ARG A 93 0.88 -5.28 9.17
CA ARG A 93 1.18 -4.87 10.54
C ARG A 93 1.60 -6.06 11.38
N VAL A 94 2.66 -5.88 12.16
CA VAL A 94 3.25 -6.88 13.06
C VAL A 94 3.55 -6.28 14.42
N ALA A 95 3.56 -7.14 15.45
CA ALA A 95 3.99 -6.74 16.79
C ALA A 95 5.52 -6.64 16.92
N SER A 96 6.27 -7.33 16.04
CA SER A 96 7.73 -7.31 16.02
C SER A 96 8.25 -7.61 14.61
N LEU A 97 9.05 -6.69 14.07
CA LEU A 97 9.79 -6.87 12.82
C LEU A 97 10.80 -7.99 12.94
N VAL A 98 11.59 -8.03 14.01
CA VAL A 98 12.65 -9.04 14.20
C VAL A 98 12.08 -10.45 14.12
N GLY A 99 10.98 -10.72 14.83
CA GLY A 99 10.33 -12.02 14.84
C GLY A 99 9.78 -12.43 13.47
N HIS A 100 9.08 -11.52 12.79
CA HIS A 100 8.46 -11.82 11.50
C HIS A 100 9.46 -11.82 10.34
N ALA A 101 10.52 -11.02 10.41
CA ALA A 101 11.62 -11.01 9.46
C ALA A 101 12.34 -12.36 9.42
N ALA A 102 12.50 -13.02 10.57
CA ALA A 102 13.06 -14.37 10.62
C ALA A 102 12.17 -15.38 9.89
N CYS A 103 10.86 -15.26 10.02
CA CYS A 103 9.89 -16.11 9.31
C CYS A 103 9.95 -15.89 7.79
N LEU A 104 9.99 -14.63 7.33
CA LEU A 104 10.14 -14.30 5.91
C LEU A 104 11.47 -14.81 5.35
N ARG A 105 12.57 -14.66 6.09
CA ARG A 105 13.88 -15.22 5.70
C ARG A 105 13.87 -16.74 5.56
N ALA A 106 13.23 -17.45 6.49
CA ALA A 106 13.06 -18.90 6.40
C ALA A 106 12.21 -19.31 5.18
N ALA A 107 11.32 -18.43 4.72
CA ALA A 107 10.52 -18.61 3.51
C ALA A 107 11.20 -18.12 2.21
N GLY A 108 12.49 -17.78 2.24
CA GLY A 108 13.25 -17.39 1.06
C GLY A 108 13.19 -15.91 0.68
N PHE A 109 12.67 -15.05 1.56
CA PHE A 109 12.71 -13.60 1.36
C PHE A 109 14.00 -12.98 1.92
N GLY A 110 14.61 -12.07 1.17
CA GLY A 110 15.70 -11.21 1.60
C GLY A 110 15.20 -9.81 1.97
N ALA A 111 15.77 -9.21 3.02
CA ALA A 111 15.54 -7.80 3.32
C ALA A 111 16.15 -6.92 2.22
N ILE A 112 15.41 -5.91 1.76
CA ILE A 112 15.91 -4.95 0.75
C ILE A 112 16.78 -3.87 1.41
N ALA A 113 16.40 -3.46 2.61
CA ALA A 113 17.11 -2.47 3.42
C ALA A 113 16.87 -2.74 4.91
N ASP A 114 17.61 -2.05 5.77
CA ASP A 114 17.34 -2.01 7.20
C ASP A 114 15.99 -1.31 7.49
N PRO A 115 15.37 -1.57 8.66
CA PRO A 115 14.13 -0.89 9.03
C PRO A 115 14.31 0.62 9.11
N VAL A 116 13.31 1.35 8.63
CA VAL A 116 13.29 2.83 8.60
C VAL A 116 11.97 3.33 9.16
N PRO A 117 11.93 4.50 9.83
CA PRO A 117 10.67 5.07 10.31
C PRO A 117 9.81 5.51 9.12
N ALA A 118 8.49 5.41 9.27
CA ALA A 118 7.53 5.90 8.28
C ALA A 118 6.52 6.87 8.88
N VAL A 119 6.33 8.01 8.20
CA VAL A 119 5.52 9.13 8.72
C VAL A 119 4.05 8.73 8.90
N ALA A 120 3.51 7.93 7.97
CA ALA A 120 2.13 7.44 8.02
C ALA A 120 1.82 6.60 9.28
N TYR A 121 2.85 6.03 9.89
CA TYR A 121 2.72 5.13 11.05
C TYR A 121 3.28 5.76 12.33
N ASP A 122 3.26 7.09 12.46
CA ASP A 122 3.80 7.81 13.63
C ASP A 122 5.28 7.48 13.86
N ASN A 123 6.06 7.44 12.77
CA ASN A 123 7.48 7.10 12.72
C ASN A 123 7.82 5.70 13.27
N ARG A 124 6.84 4.79 13.34
CA ARG A 124 7.11 3.37 13.59
C ARG A 124 7.93 2.77 12.45
N PRO A 125 8.78 1.77 12.75
CA PRO A 125 9.66 1.19 11.75
C PRO A 125 8.88 0.32 10.75
N ILE A 126 9.26 0.43 9.48
CA ILE A 126 8.84 -0.41 8.38
C ILE A 126 10.05 -1.10 7.74
N GLN A 127 9.86 -2.26 7.12
CA GLN A 127 10.92 -2.95 6.39
C GLN A 127 10.37 -3.74 5.20
N PHE A 128 11.02 -3.58 4.05
CA PHE A 128 10.69 -4.29 2.82
C PHE A 128 11.51 -5.57 2.64
N PHE A 129 10.84 -6.62 2.17
CA PHE A 129 11.39 -7.93 1.88
C PHE A 129 10.98 -8.38 0.48
N ALA A 130 11.91 -8.96 -0.28
CA ALA A 130 11.62 -9.52 -1.58
C ALA A 130 12.18 -10.94 -1.75
N ASN A 131 11.62 -11.71 -2.67
CA ASN A 131 12.12 -13.04 -3.01
C ASN A 131 12.43 -13.15 -4.52
N ALA A 132 12.97 -14.29 -4.93
CA ALA A 132 13.36 -14.55 -6.32
C ALA A 132 12.16 -14.59 -7.30
N ASP A 133 10.96 -14.82 -6.80
CA ASP A 133 9.72 -14.87 -7.60
C ASP A 133 9.12 -13.47 -7.85
N GLY A 134 9.78 -12.41 -7.37
CA GLY A 134 9.36 -11.03 -7.57
C GLY A 134 8.29 -10.54 -6.60
N TRP A 135 8.05 -11.27 -5.50
CA TRP A 135 7.19 -10.77 -4.43
C TRP A 135 7.88 -9.65 -3.67
N LEU A 136 7.09 -8.66 -3.25
CA LEU A 136 7.53 -7.58 -2.37
C LEU A 136 6.53 -7.47 -1.21
N VAL A 137 7.03 -7.67 0.00
CA VAL A 137 6.27 -7.63 1.24
C VAL A 137 6.84 -6.52 2.12
N GLU A 138 5.96 -5.68 2.64
CA GLU A 138 6.29 -4.72 3.68
C GLU A 138 5.81 -5.23 5.04
N LEU A 139 6.66 -5.14 6.06
CA LEU A 139 6.27 -5.31 7.44
C LEU A 139 6.30 -3.96 8.17
N ILE A 140 5.27 -3.69 8.98
CA ILE A 140 5.09 -2.44 9.72
C ILE A 140 4.98 -2.78 11.21
N GLU A 141 5.88 -2.27 12.07
CA GLU A 141 5.84 -2.51 13.53
C GLU A 141 4.82 -1.63 14.26
N ALA A 142 3.57 -1.72 13.83
CA ALA A 142 2.45 -0.94 14.38
C ALA A 142 1.19 -1.82 14.47
N PRO A 143 1.13 -2.81 15.38
CA PRO A 143 0.09 -3.85 15.39
C PRO A 143 -1.33 -3.25 15.50
N GLU A 144 -1.47 -2.21 16.32
CA GLU A 144 -2.74 -1.54 16.61
C GLU A 144 -3.03 -0.32 15.71
N HIS A 145 -2.17 -0.03 14.72
CA HIS A 145 -2.37 1.12 13.84
C HIS A 145 -3.68 1.01 13.06
N ARG A 146 -4.35 2.16 12.87
CA ARG A 146 -5.54 2.28 12.03
C ARG A 146 -5.44 3.57 11.22
N HIS A 147 -5.63 3.45 9.92
CA HIS A 147 -5.78 4.59 9.03
C HIS A 147 -6.98 5.44 9.44
N VAL A 148 -6.77 6.76 9.55
CA VAL A 148 -7.83 7.74 9.82
C VAL A 148 -8.25 8.38 8.51
N TYR A 149 -9.44 8.00 8.04
CA TYR A 149 -10.01 8.54 6.82
C TYR A 149 -10.77 9.83 7.10
N ILE A 150 -10.60 10.81 6.23
CA ILE A 150 -11.37 12.05 6.25
C ILE A 150 -12.78 11.70 5.77
N ALA A 151 -13.81 12.13 6.50
CA ALA A 151 -15.19 11.98 6.04
C ALA A 151 -15.35 12.68 4.68
N GLU A 152 -15.79 11.95 3.66
CA GLU A 152 -16.23 12.61 2.42
C GLU A 152 -17.42 13.52 2.77
N LEU A 153 -17.34 14.79 2.38
CA LEU A 153 -18.56 15.55 2.13
C LEU A 153 -19.34 14.78 1.06
N PRO A 154 -20.63 14.44 1.27
CA PRO A 154 -21.41 13.79 0.23
C PRO A 154 -21.31 14.65 -1.03
N SER A 155 -20.73 14.10 -2.09
CA SER A 155 -20.80 14.74 -3.40
C SER A 155 -22.28 14.90 -3.72
N ALA A 156 -22.73 16.14 -3.89
CA ALA A 156 -24.04 16.42 -4.46
C ALA A 156 -24.08 15.68 -5.80
N GLY A 157 -24.91 14.64 -5.85
CA GLY A 157 -24.74 13.57 -6.83
C GLY A 157 -24.90 14.03 -8.27
N VAL A 158 -24.14 13.40 -9.17
CA VAL A 158 -24.61 13.00 -10.49
C VAL A 158 -23.80 11.78 -10.91
N PHE A 159 -24.39 10.60 -10.84
CA PHE A 159 -24.07 9.51 -11.76
C PHE A 159 -25.39 8.96 -12.29
N SER A 160 -25.94 9.63 -13.29
CA SER A 160 -26.89 9.02 -14.20
C SER A 160 -26.07 8.22 -15.21
N PHE A 161 -26.05 6.89 -15.07
CA PHE A 161 -25.72 6.04 -16.21
C PHE A 161 -26.99 5.91 -17.05
N GLY A 162 -27.16 6.87 -17.95
CA GLY A 162 -28.08 6.75 -19.08
C GLY A 162 -27.62 5.60 -19.96
N GLY A 163 -28.52 4.63 -20.16
CA GLY A 163 -28.29 3.52 -21.07
C GLY A 163 -28.12 4.03 -22.50
N HIS A 164 -27.06 3.56 -23.15
CA HIS A 164 -27.05 3.41 -24.59
C HIS A 164 -26.50 2.03 -24.93
N ASP A 165 -27.43 1.23 -25.43
CA ASP A 165 -27.23 0.01 -26.17
C ASP A 165 -26.26 0.28 -27.33
N VAL A 166 -25.11 -0.39 -27.34
CA VAL A 166 -24.24 -0.50 -28.52
C VAL A 166 -23.69 -1.92 -28.56
N GLU A 167 -24.40 -2.79 -29.27
CA GLU A 167 -23.77 -3.88 -30.02
C GLU A 167 -22.63 -3.30 -30.87
N GLN A 168 -21.39 -3.79 -30.69
CA GLN A 168 -20.46 -4.03 -31.80
C GLN A 168 -19.21 -4.83 -31.40
N ARG A 169 -19.21 -6.10 -31.84
CA ARG A 169 -18.15 -6.87 -32.53
C ARG A 169 -16.67 -6.78 -32.06
N GLN A 170 -16.19 -7.95 -31.61
CA GLN A 170 -15.01 -8.73 -32.07
C GLN A 170 -13.60 -8.10 -32.23
N ARG A 171 -12.62 -8.87 -31.69
CA ARG A 171 -11.16 -8.98 -32.02
C ARG A 171 -10.31 -7.79 -31.50
N LEU A 172 -9.19 -7.95 -30.80
CA LEU A 172 -8.16 -9.00 -30.65
C LEU A 172 -7.79 -9.19 -29.17
#